data_AF-A0AB38X7G2-F1
#
_entry.id   AF-A0AB38X7G2-F1
#
_cell.length_a   1.000
_cell.length_b   1.000
_cell.length_c   1.000
_cell.angle_alpha   90.00
_cell.angle_beta   90.00
_cell.angle_gamma   90.00
#
_symmetry.space_group_name_H-M   'P 1'
#
loop_
_entity.id
_entity.type
_entity.pdbx_description
1 polymer ?
#
loop_
_entity_poly.entity_id
_entity_poly.type
_entity_poly.pdbx_seq_one_letter_code
_entity_poly.pdbx_strand_id
1 'polypeptide(L)'
;MKLGLKNVFSHLDFITKRDTSYPTPLELMNVAVKMTDIIKLTGNDDLLETYDLIRLRRIWKYRVEYELATGSFQPELAMYFYAPYKFVGGFFARHDHFRTRIDDCEHFLSGLINYYNYTY
;
A
#
# COMPACT_ATOMS: atom_id res chain seq x y z
N MET A 1 -7.66 7.75 -18.19
CA MET A 1 -8.02 7.68 -16.75
C MET A 1 -9.04 6.59 -16.42
N LYS A 2 -10.14 6.44 -17.18
CA LYS A 2 -11.18 5.41 -16.95
C LYS A 2 -10.65 3.97 -16.81
N LEU A 3 -9.70 3.55 -17.65
CA LEU A 3 -9.07 2.23 -17.55
C LEU A 3 -8.29 2.03 -16.24
N GLY A 4 -7.55 3.06 -15.79
CA GLY A 4 -6.77 3.01 -14.55
C GLY A 4 -7.67 2.91 -13.32
N LEU A 5 -8.74 3.72 -13.25
CA LEU A 5 -9.74 3.59 -12.18
C LEU A 5 -10.38 2.20 -12.16
N LYS A 6 -10.81 1.70 -13.34
CA LYS A 6 -11.38 0.35 -13.44
C LYS A 6 -10.42 -0.71 -12.89
N ASN A 7 -9.13 -0.62 -13.22
CA ASN A 7 -8.11 -1.55 -12.74
C ASN A 7 -8.00 -1.52 -11.20
N VAL A 8 -7.85 -0.34 -10.60
CA VAL A 8 -7.72 -0.24 -9.13
C VAL A 8 -8.98 -0.77 -8.44
N PHE A 9 -10.16 -0.31 -8.86
CA PHE A 9 -11.40 -0.68 -8.20
C PHE A 9 -11.75 -2.15 -8.38
N SER A 10 -11.36 -2.80 -9.49
CA SER A 10 -11.49 -4.27 -9.62
C SER A 10 -10.54 -5.03 -8.70
N HIS A 11 -9.38 -4.45 -8.35
CA HIS A 11 -8.42 -5.05 -7.42
C HIS A 11 -8.70 -4.71 -5.95
N LEU A 12 -9.63 -3.80 -5.66
CA LEU A 12 -9.87 -3.31 -4.29
C LEU A 12 -10.32 -4.43 -3.34
N ASP A 13 -11.12 -5.38 -3.81
CA ASP A 13 -11.51 -6.55 -3.03
C ASP A 13 -10.33 -7.47 -2.73
N PHE A 14 -9.45 -7.68 -3.71
CA PHE A 14 -8.22 -8.45 -3.54
C PHE A 14 -7.30 -7.79 -2.50
N ILE A 15 -7.14 -6.47 -2.59
CA ILE A 15 -6.36 -5.72 -1.61
C ILE A 15 -7.01 -5.84 -0.24
N THR A 16 -8.31 -5.61 -0.11
CA THR A 16 -9.00 -5.63 1.19
C THR A 16 -8.88 -6.98 1.92
N LYS A 17 -9.08 -8.09 1.19
CA LYS A 17 -9.17 -9.44 1.76
C LYS A 17 -7.81 -10.09 2.06
N ARG A 18 -6.69 -9.40 1.79
CA ARG A 18 -5.39 -10.02 1.90
C ARG A 18 -4.82 -9.90 3.31
N ASP A 19 -4.47 -11.06 3.88
CA ASP A 19 -4.08 -11.25 5.29
C ASP A 19 -2.57 -11.10 5.55
N THR A 20 -1.79 -10.71 4.54
CA THR A 20 -0.35 -10.43 4.70
C THR A 20 0.02 -9.16 3.98
N SER A 21 1.07 -8.50 4.50
CA SER A 21 1.74 -7.40 3.80
C SER A 21 2.26 -7.89 2.44
N TYR A 22 2.15 -7.03 1.44
CA TYR A 22 2.67 -7.27 0.11
C TYR A 22 3.23 -5.96 -0.44
N PRO A 23 4.29 -5.96 -1.25
CA PRO A 23 5.01 -4.71 -1.52
C PRO A 23 4.28 -3.72 -2.43
N THR A 24 3.53 -4.21 -3.42
CA THR A 24 2.98 -3.39 -4.52
C THR A 24 1.56 -2.82 -4.35
N PRO A 25 0.64 -3.38 -3.53
CA PRO A 25 -0.72 -2.87 -3.41
C PRO A 25 -0.80 -1.40 -3.00
N LEU A 26 0.02 -0.96 -2.05
CA LEU A 26 -0.04 0.43 -1.56
C LEU A 26 0.31 1.44 -2.65
N GLU A 27 1.29 1.15 -3.51
CA GLU A 27 1.63 1.99 -4.66
C GLU A 27 0.44 2.13 -5.62
N LEU A 28 -0.26 1.02 -5.92
CA LEU A 28 -1.46 1.04 -6.75
C LEU A 28 -2.57 1.91 -6.12
N MET A 29 -2.74 1.83 -4.80
CA MET A 29 -3.70 2.65 -4.07
C MET A 29 -3.34 4.14 -4.08
N ASN A 30 -2.06 4.47 -3.91
CA ASN A 30 -1.57 5.85 -3.99
C ASN A 30 -1.92 6.48 -5.35
N VAL A 31 -1.65 5.75 -6.44
CA VAL A 31 -1.98 6.19 -7.80
C VAL A 31 -3.48 6.38 -7.94
N ALA A 32 -4.30 5.47 -7.42
CA ALA A 32 -5.75 5.58 -7.48
C ALA A 32 -6.28 6.85 -6.82
N VAL A 33 -5.83 7.13 -5.59
CA VAL A 33 -6.27 8.32 -4.84
C VAL A 33 -5.88 9.59 -5.58
N LYS A 34 -4.63 9.68 -6.04
CA LYS A 34 -4.15 10.81 -6.86
C LYS A 34 -4.97 11.00 -8.13
N MET A 35 -5.29 9.91 -8.84
CA MET A 35 -6.13 9.97 -10.03
C MET A 35 -7.54 10.46 -9.71
N THR A 36 -8.16 10.00 -8.62
CA THR A 36 -9.50 10.48 -8.22
C THR A 36 -9.49 11.97 -7.91
N ASP A 37 -8.44 12.48 -7.28
CA ASP A 37 -8.33 13.90 -6.94
C ASP A 37 -8.09 14.77 -8.17
N ILE A 38 -7.25 14.32 -9.12
CA ILE A 38 -7.05 15.00 -10.41
C ILE A 38 -8.37 15.09 -11.19
N ILE A 39 -9.17 14.03 -11.18
CA ILE A 39 -10.45 14.00 -11.90
C ILE A 39 -11.43 15.02 -11.30
N LYS A 40 -11.51 15.11 -9.97
CA LYS A 40 -12.29 16.15 -9.28
C LYS A 40 -11.81 17.55 -9.60
N LEU A 41 -10.49 17.78 -9.60
CA LEU A 41 -9.91 19.09 -9.89
C LEU A 41 -10.15 19.54 -11.33
N THR A 42 -10.31 18.61 -12.26
CA THR A 42 -10.54 18.89 -13.69
C THR A 42 -12.02 18.97 -14.07
N GLY A 43 -12.94 18.80 -13.11
CA GLY A 43 -14.39 18.88 -13.34
C GLY A 43 -14.98 17.69 -14.12
N ASN A 44 -14.31 16.54 -14.11
CA ASN A 44 -14.78 15.31 -14.79
C ASN A 44 -15.40 14.33 -13.77
N ASP A 45 -16.21 14.86 -12.84
CA ASP A 45 -16.81 14.08 -11.73
C ASP A 45 -17.71 12.93 -12.22
N ASP A 46 -18.23 13.03 -13.44
CA ASP A 46 -19.00 11.97 -14.13
C ASP A 46 -18.21 10.65 -14.24
N LEU A 47 -16.89 10.72 -14.34
CA LEU A 47 -16.02 9.54 -14.38
C LEU A 47 -15.95 8.79 -13.04
N LEU A 48 -16.41 9.41 -11.95
CA LEU A 48 -16.30 8.91 -10.58
C LEU A 48 -17.62 8.37 -10.02
N GLU A 49 -18.77 8.62 -10.67
CA GLU A 49 -20.11 8.31 -10.13
C GLU A 49 -20.30 6.86 -9.70
N THR A 50 -19.65 5.93 -10.40
CA THR A 50 -19.77 4.48 -10.15
C THR A 50 -18.84 3.95 -9.06
N TYR A 51 -17.97 4.79 -8.51
CA TYR A 51 -16.89 4.38 -7.61
C TYR A 51 -17.10 4.90 -6.18
N ASP A 52 -16.84 4.03 -5.20
CA ASP A 52 -16.89 4.40 -3.77
C ASP A 52 -15.53 4.98 -3.32
N LEU A 53 -15.41 6.30 -3.42
CA LEU A 53 -14.20 7.04 -3.04
C LEU A 53 -13.94 7.01 -1.53
N ILE A 54 -15.00 6.93 -0.71
CA ILE A 54 -14.88 6.87 0.75
C ILE A 54 -14.25 5.52 1.13
N ARG A 55 -14.74 4.43 0.53
CA ARG A 55 -14.16 3.10 0.70
C ARG A 55 -12.71 3.05 0.23
N LEU A 56 -12.38 3.65 -0.91
CA LEU A 56 -10.99 3.73 -1.39
C LEU A 56 -10.08 4.37 -0.34
N ARG A 57 -10.41 5.57 0.15
CA ARG A 57 -9.58 6.28 1.15
C ARG A 57 -9.49 5.54 2.48
N ARG A 58 -10.59 4.89 2.92
CA ARG A 58 -10.58 4.08 4.15
C ARG A 58 -9.64 2.88 4.03
N ILE A 59 -9.71 2.13 2.93
CA ILE A 59 -8.82 0.98 2.71
C ILE A 59 -7.38 1.48 2.55
N TRP A 60 -7.18 2.62 1.90
CA TRP A 60 -5.85 3.19 1.68
C TRP A 60 -5.14 3.48 3.00
N LYS A 61 -5.80 4.20 3.92
CA LYS A 61 -5.28 4.44 5.26
C LYS A 61 -5.04 3.15 6.04
N TYR A 62 -6.03 2.24 6.04
CA TYR A 62 -5.90 0.95 6.71
C TYR A 62 -4.69 0.17 6.21
N ARG A 63 -4.43 0.17 4.90
CA ARG A 63 -3.34 -0.60 4.33
C ARG A 63 -1.96 -0.09 4.69
N VAL A 64 -1.77 1.22 4.77
CA VAL A 64 -0.52 1.82 5.25
C VAL A 64 -0.19 1.34 6.66
N GLU A 65 -1.16 1.47 7.57
CA GLU A 65 -1.00 1.05 8.97
C GLU A 65 -0.74 -0.46 9.05
N TYR A 66 -1.46 -1.25 8.25
CA TYR A 66 -1.32 -2.70 8.20
C TYR A 66 0.05 -3.15 7.67
N GLU A 67 0.55 -2.55 6.59
CA GLU A 67 1.87 -2.89 6.02
C GLU A 67 3.00 -2.55 6.98
N LEU A 68 2.93 -1.42 7.68
CA LEU A 68 3.88 -1.08 8.74
C LEU A 68 3.80 -2.08 9.90
N ALA A 69 2.61 -2.36 10.42
CA ALA A 69 2.43 -3.21 11.59
C ALA A 69 2.82 -4.68 11.33
N THR A 70 2.62 -5.17 10.10
CA THR A 70 2.75 -6.61 9.80
C THR A 70 3.89 -6.97 8.85
N GLY A 71 4.38 -6.01 8.06
CA GLY A 71 5.39 -6.21 7.03
C GLY A 71 6.75 -5.62 7.33
N SER A 72 6.90 -4.86 8.43
CA SER A 72 8.18 -4.30 8.85
C SER A 72 8.81 -5.08 9.99
N PHE A 73 10.13 -5.18 9.98
CA PHE A 73 10.91 -5.77 11.06
C PHE A 73 10.97 -4.82 12.26
N GLN A 74 10.05 -5.02 13.19
CA GLN A 74 10.13 -4.43 14.52
C GLN A 74 11.29 -5.06 15.31
N PRO A 75 11.95 -4.34 16.23
CA PRO A 75 13.03 -4.86 17.04
C PRO A 75 12.69 -6.19 17.75
N GLU A 76 11.45 -6.33 18.21
CA GLU A 76 10.92 -7.50 18.91
C GLU A 76 10.85 -8.74 18.03
N LEU A 77 10.63 -8.57 16.73
CA LEU A 77 10.66 -9.66 15.76
C LEU A 77 12.09 -9.94 15.29
N ALA A 78 12.85 -8.88 15.00
CA ALA A 78 14.20 -8.98 14.44
C ALA A 78 15.17 -9.69 15.37
N MET A 79 15.00 -9.61 16.70
CA MET A 79 15.90 -10.23 17.68
C MET A 79 16.00 -11.77 17.56
N TYR A 80 15.02 -12.42 16.92
CA TYR A 80 15.01 -13.86 16.70
C TYR A 80 15.75 -14.31 15.43
N PHE A 81 16.29 -13.38 14.63
CA PHE A 81 17.01 -13.68 13.39
C PHE A 81 18.53 -13.65 13.61
N TYR A 82 19.29 -14.30 12.72
CA TYR A 82 20.74 -14.50 12.88
C TYR A 82 21.57 -13.20 13.03
N ALA A 83 21.08 -12.08 12.49
CA ALA A 83 21.71 -10.77 12.56
C ALA A 83 20.64 -9.66 12.69
N PRO A 84 20.08 -9.46 13.90
CA PRO A 84 18.93 -8.59 14.11
C PRO A 84 19.13 -7.16 13.58
N TYR A 85 20.32 -6.60 13.79
CA TYR A 85 20.70 -5.25 13.38
C TYR A 85 20.63 -5.00 11.86
N LYS A 86 20.65 -6.06 11.04
CA LYS A 86 20.49 -5.94 9.57
C LYS A 86 19.04 -5.84 9.13
N PHE A 87 18.11 -6.29 9.96
CA PHE A 87 16.70 -6.41 9.60
C PHE A 87 15.84 -5.30 10.17
N VAL A 88 16.17 -4.77 11.36
CA VAL A 88 15.40 -3.71 12.02
C VAL A 88 15.13 -2.55 11.06
N GLY A 89 13.85 -2.17 10.91
CA GLY A 89 13.40 -1.12 10.00
C GLY A 89 13.27 -1.53 8.53
N GLY A 90 13.71 -2.73 8.16
CA GLY A 90 13.47 -3.33 6.85
C GLY A 90 12.10 -3.99 6.74
N PHE A 91 11.82 -4.56 5.56
CA PHE A 91 10.54 -5.21 5.26
C PHE A 91 10.70 -6.69 4.88
N PHE A 92 9.62 -7.45 5.00
CA PHE A 92 9.59 -8.87 4.66
C PHE A 92 8.23 -9.34 4.14
N ALA A 93 8.26 -10.47 3.43
CA ALA A 93 7.07 -11.22 3.03
C ALA A 93 6.78 -12.34 4.05
N ARG A 94 5.73 -12.19 4.88
CA ARG A 94 5.39 -13.17 5.94
C ARG A 94 5.07 -14.56 5.38
N HIS A 95 4.32 -14.60 4.28
CA HIS A 95 3.90 -15.85 3.62
C HIS A 95 5.05 -16.58 2.92
N ASP A 96 6.22 -15.94 2.82
CA ASP A 96 7.44 -16.52 2.28
C ASP A 96 8.54 -16.54 3.34
N HIS A 97 8.22 -17.13 4.50
CA HIS A 97 9.16 -17.37 5.60
C HIS A 97 9.98 -16.15 6.05
N PHE A 98 9.36 -14.97 6.11
CA PHE A 98 10.02 -13.70 6.46
C PHE A 98 11.17 -13.33 5.51
N ARG A 99 11.15 -13.83 4.28
CA ARG A 99 12.14 -13.46 3.26
C ARG A 99 12.13 -11.94 3.07
N THR A 100 13.32 -11.37 3.05
CA THR A 100 13.56 -9.98 2.67
C THR A 100 14.26 -9.94 1.31
N ARG A 101 13.85 -9.00 0.45
CA ARG A 101 14.47 -8.69 -0.84
C ARG A 101 14.56 -7.17 -0.98
N ILE A 102 15.59 -6.71 -1.68
CA ILE A 102 15.80 -5.28 -1.92
C ILE A 102 14.64 -4.66 -2.70
N ASP A 103 14.18 -5.34 -3.77
CA ASP A 103 13.06 -4.87 -4.59
C ASP A 103 11.76 -4.78 -3.78
N ASP A 104 11.48 -5.77 -2.92
CA ASP A 104 10.31 -5.76 -2.03
C ASP A 104 10.38 -4.56 -1.06
N CYS A 105 11.56 -4.28 -0.50
CA CYS A 105 11.75 -3.12 0.38
C CYS A 105 11.57 -1.79 -0.35
N GLU A 106 12.03 -1.69 -1.60
CA GLU A 106 11.85 -0.49 -2.43
C GLU A 106 10.37 -0.19 -2.66
N HIS A 107 9.57 -1.20 -3.03
CA HIS A 107 8.13 -1.05 -3.21
C HIS A 107 7.40 -0.62 -1.93
N PHE A 108 7.72 -1.22 -0.78
CA PHE A 108 7.16 -0.79 0.51
C PHE A 108 7.51 0.67 0.83
N LEU A 109 8.79 1.04 0.70
CA LEU A 109 9.23 2.41 0.96
C LEU A 109 8.58 3.41 0.02
N SER A 110 8.56 3.13 -1.28
CA SER A 110 7.91 3.94 -2.30
C SER A 110 6.42 4.15 -1.98
N GLY A 111 5.71 3.07 -1.64
CA GLY A 111 4.31 3.12 -1.22
C GLY A 111 4.08 4.01 0.01
N LEU A 112 4.87 3.80 1.07
CA LEU A 112 4.72 4.51 2.34
C LEU A 112 5.12 5.99 2.25
N ILE A 113 6.22 6.31 1.59
CA ILE A 113 6.69 7.69 1.38
C ILE A 113 5.69 8.46 0.53
N ASN A 114 5.16 7.84 -0.53
CA ASN A 114 4.18 8.47 -1.40
C ASN A 114 2.86 8.75 -0.65
N TYR A 115 2.42 7.83 0.22
CA TYR A 115 1.29 8.07 1.12
C TYR A 115 1.56 9.25 2.05
N TYR A 116 2.72 9.26 2.72
CA TYR A 116 3.09 10.30 3.67
C TYR A 116 3.09 11.68 3.02
N ASN A 117 3.82 11.85 1.92
CA ASN A 117 3.94 13.12 1.18
C ASN A 117 2.62 13.61 0.57
N TYR A 118 1.64 12.73 0.36
CA TYR A 118 0.34 13.11 -0.17
C TYR A 118 -0.68 13.44 0.93
N THR A 119 -0.43 13.00 2.16
CA THR A 119 -1.36 13.14 3.29
C THR A 119 -0.96 14.29 4.21
N TYR A 120 0.35 14.55 4.35
CA TYR A 120 0.95 15.53 5.25
C TYR A 120 1.83 16.51 4.46
#